data_AF-A0A2R6JV20-F1
#
_entry.id   AF-A0A2R6JV20-F1
#
_cell.length_a   1.000
_cell.length_b   1.000
_cell.length_c   1.000
_cell.angle_alpha   90.00
_cell.angle_beta   90.00
_cell.angle_gamma   90.00
#
_symmetry.space_group_name_H-M   'P 1'
#
loop_
_entity.id
_entity.type
_entity.pdbx_description
1 polymer ?
#
loop_
_entity_poly.entity_id
_entity_poly.type
_entity_poly.pdbx_seq_one_letter_code
_entity_poly.pdbx_strand_id
1 'polypeptide(L)'
;MSKTVRLDDDVHARVRRKKLDDETMSEAIDRLTSGYSLVDFARDDSSDTDRLRDILDEADSVDNRKTARELDIDRNEGDEAPEQ
;
A
#
# COMPACT_ATOMS: atom_id res chain seq x y z
N MET A 1 -18.23 -25.60 5.17
CA MET A 1 -17.82 -25.13 3.83
C MET A 1 -16.54 -24.33 4.00
N SER A 2 -15.40 -24.81 3.53
CA SER A 2 -14.17 -24.02 3.48
C SER A 2 -14.12 -23.23 2.18
N LYS A 3 -13.58 -22.01 2.23
CA LYS A 3 -13.32 -21.17 1.06
C LYS A 3 -11.81 -21.12 0.86
N THR A 4 -11.37 -21.39 -0.36
CA THR A 4 -9.95 -21.36 -0.73
C THR A 4 -9.70 -20.15 -1.61
N VAL A 5 -8.74 -19.32 -1.23
CA VAL A 5 -8.30 -18.14 -1.98
C VAL A 5 -6.80 -18.22 -2.20
N ARG A 6 -6.33 -17.71 -3.34
CA ARG A 6 -4.90 -17.54 -3.60
C ARG A 6 -4.46 -16.20 -3.05
N LEU A 7 -3.29 -16.19 -2.42
CA LEU A 7 -2.66 -15.00 -1.87
C LEU A 7 -1.31 -14.83 -2.55
N ASP A 8 -0.94 -13.59 -2.82
CA ASP A 8 0.43 -13.26 -3.20
C ASP A 8 1.39 -13.58 -2.05
N ASP A 9 2.64 -13.87 -2.39
CA ASP A 9 3.67 -14.31 -1.44
C ASP A 9 3.89 -13.26 -0.33
N ASP A 10 3.86 -11.98 -0.68
CA ASP A 10 4.03 -10.87 0.27
C ASP A 10 2.87 -10.81 1.28
N VAL A 11 1.65 -11.07 0.82
CA VAL A 11 0.45 -11.09 1.67
C VAL A 11 0.53 -12.30 2.60
N HIS A 12 0.89 -13.47 2.07
CA HIS A 12 1.09 -14.68 2.87
C HIS A 12 2.18 -14.47 3.94
N ALA A 13 3.33 -13.90 3.58
CA ALA A 13 4.41 -13.61 4.51
C ALA A 13 3.97 -12.62 5.60
N ARG A 14 3.19 -11.60 5.24
CA ARG A 14 2.65 -10.62 6.19
C ARG A 14 1.71 -11.26 7.20
N VAL A 15 0.80 -12.12 6.76
CA VAL A 15 -0.10 -12.86 7.66
C VAL A 15 0.71 -13.79 8.57
N ARG A 16 1.68 -14.52 8.00
CA ARG A 16 2.55 -15.43 8.75
C ARG A 16 3.33 -14.73 9.87
N ARG A 17 3.82 -13.50 9.64
CA ARG A 17 4.53 -12.71 10.68
C ARG A 17 3.63 -12.28 11.83
N LYS A 18 2.33 -12.20 11.61
CA LYS A 18 1.35 -11.75 12.61
C LYS A 18 0.62 -12.91 13.29
N LYS A 19 0.86 -14.13 12.82
CA LYS A 19 0.30 -15.37 13.33
C LYS A 19 0.84 -15.66 14.74
N LEU A 20 -0.05 -15.95 15.67
CA LEU A 20 0.28 -16.45 17.00
C LEU A 20 0.68 -17.93 16.94
N ASP A 21 1.40 -18.41 17.95
CA ASP A 21 1.92 -19.78 17.95
C ASP A 21 0.79 -20.82 18.05
N ASP A 22 -0.24 -20.52 18.84
CA ASP A 22 -1.39 -21.42 19.11
C ASP A 22 -2.55 -21.31 18.11
N GLU A 23 -2.42 -20.53 17.02
CA GLU A 23 -3.48 -20.40 16.00
C GLU A 23 -3.05 -21.01 14.65
N THR A 24 -4.01 -21.35 13.81
CA THR A 24 -3.79 -21.74 12.40
C THR A 24 -3.76 -20.51 11.49
N MET A 25 -3.32 -20.69 10.24
CA MET A 25 -3.31 -19.59 9.27
C MET A 25 -4.71 -19.03 9.01
N SER A 26 -5.72 -19.90 8.93
CA SER A 26 -7.10 -19.49 8.73
C SER A 26 -7.64 -18.71 9.93
N GLU A 27 -7.31 -19.12 11.15
CA GLU A 27 -7.70 -18.41 12.37
C GLU A 27 -6.97 -17.06 12.50
N ALA A 28 -5.71 -16.98 12.09
CA ALA A 28 -4.99 -15.72 12.01
C ALA A 28 -5.64 -14.75 11.02
N ILE A 29 -6.04 -15.24 9.83
CA ILE A 29 -6.78 -14.43 8.85
C ILE A 29 -8.11 -13.98 9.43
N ASP A 30 -8.86 -14.90 10.03
CA ASP A 30 -10.14 -14.58 10.66
C ASP A 30 -9.95 -13.50 11.72
N ARG A 31 -9.07 -13.68 12.71
CA ARG A 31 -8.75 -12.67 13.73
C ARG A 31 -8.31 -11.32 13.16
N LEU A 32 -7.42 -11.32 12.17
CA LEU A 32 -6.90 -10.09 11.55
C LEU A 32 -7.96 -9.33 10.74
N THR A 33 -9.03 -10.01 10.31
CA THR A 33 -10.13 -9.44 9.51
C THR A 33 -11.45 -9.31 10.29
N SER A 34 -11.56 -9.97 11.43
CA SER A 34 -12.77 -10.07 12.27
C SER A 34 -13.00 -8.83 13.13
N GLY A 35 -11.95 -8.04 13.42
CA GLY A 35 -12.06 -6.77 14.15
C GLY A 35 -12.60 -5.60 13.33
N TYR A 36 -12.64 -5.71 12.00
CA TYR A 36 -13.19 -4.70 11.10
C TYR A 36 -13.68 -5.40 9.83
N SER A 37 -14.95 -5.83 9.83
CA SER A 37 -15.47 -6.51 8.65
C SER A 37 -15.50 -5.55 7.45
N LEU A 38 -15.46 -6.07 6.22
CA LEU A 38 -15.70 -5.26 5.01
C LEU A 38 -17.05 -4.50 5.07
N VAL A 39 -18.00 -5.00 5.86
CA VAL A 39 -19.30 -4.35 6.12
C VAL A 39 -19.15 -3.20 7.12
N ASP A 40 -18.25 -3.31 8.10
CA ASP A 40 -17.94 -2.21 9.03
C ASP A 40 -17.12 -1.12 8.34
N PHE A 41 -16.21 -1.50 7.43
CA PHE A 41 -15.52 -0.56 6.52
C PHE A 41 -16.48 0.18 5.59
N ALA A 42 -17.50 -0.49 5.03
CA ALA A 42 -18.53 0.16 4.22
C ALA A 42 -19.55 0.97 5.05
N ARG A 43 -19.61 0.77 6.38
CA ARG A 43 -20.44 1.56 7.30
C ARG A 43 -19.71 2.78 7.84
N ASP A 44 -18.39 2.77 7.83
CA ASP A 44 -17.54 3.91 8.13
C ASP A 44 -17.50 4.87 6.93
N ASP A 45 -18.69 5.35 6.58
CA ASP A 45 -18.90 6.38 5.58
C ASP A 45 -18.73 7.72 6.31
N SER A 46 -17.55 8.33 6.23
CA SER A 46 -17.33 9.80 6.11
C SER A 46 -16.19 10.46 6.91
N SER A 47 -15.60 9.89 7.97
CA SER A 47 -14.52 10.62 8.69
C SER A 47 -13.10 10.24 8.28
N ASP A 48 -12.87 8.99 7.87
CA ASP A 48 -11.53 8.52 7.50
C ASP A 48 -11.24 8.62 6.01
N THR A 49 -12.23 8.81 5.15
CA THR A 49 -12.02 8.88 3.70
C THR A 49 -11.28 10.15 3.27
N ASP A 50 -11.60 11.29 3.89
CA ASP A 50 -10.90 12.55 3.58
C ASP A 50 -9.47 12.51 4.13
N ARG A 51 -9.28 11.97 5.32
CA ARG A 51 -7.93 11.74 5.87
C ARG A 51 -7.12 10.75 5.02
N LEU A 52 -7.76 9.71 4.50
CA LEU A 52 -7.12 8.75 3.62
C LEU A 52 -6.76 9.38 2.26
N ARG A 53 -7.62 10.24 1.71
CA ARG A 53 -7.31 11.05 0.52
C ARG A 53 -6.12 11.96 0.76
N ASP A 54 -6.07 12.66 1.88
CA ASP A 54 -4.94 13.53 2.23
C ASP A 54 -3.61 12.76 2.27
N ILE A 55 -3.61 11.55 2.85
CA ILE A 55 -2.42 10.70 2.89
C ILE A 55 -1.99 10.23 1.49
N LEU A 56 -2.95 9.90 0.63
CA LEU A 56 -2.67 9.49 -0.75
C LEU A 56 -2.16 10.68 -1.60
N ASP A 57 -2.78 11.85 -1.46
CA ASP A 57 -2.36 13.08 -2.15
C ASP A 57 -0.96 13.52 -1.72
N GLU A 58 -0.63 13.41 -0.42
CA GLU A 58 0.72 13.67 0.09
C GLU A 58 1.74 12.72 -0.56
N ALA A 59 1.44 11.41 -0.61
CA ALA A 59 2.31 10.40 -1.22
C ALA A 59 2.52 10.66 -2.72
N ASP A 60 1.45 10.95 -3.46
CA ASP A 60 1.52 11.29 -4.88
C ASP A 60 2.31 12.59 -5.12
N SER A 61 2.18 13.58 -4.24
CA SER A 61 2.94 14.84 -4.36
C SER A 61 4.45 14.64 -4.17
N VAL A 62 4.85 13.72 -3.28
CA VAL A 62 6.25 13.38 -3.03
C VAL A 62 6.83 12.64 -4.24
N ASP A 63 6.08 11.69 -4.79
CA ASP A 63 6.51 10.92 -5.95
C ASP A 63 6.63 11.82 -7.18
N ASN A 64 5.59 12.62 -7.48
CA ASN A 64 5.62 13.59 -8.58
C ASN A 64 6.77 14.59 -8.46
N ARG A 65 7.11 15.06 -7.25
CA ARG A 65 8.24 15.96 -7.04
C ARG A 65 9.58 15.28 -7.28
N LYS A 66 9.69 14.00 -6.94
CA LYS A 66 10.88 13.20 -7.21
C LYS A 66 11.03 12.96 -8.71
N THR A 67 9.96 12.57 -9.39
CA THR A 67 9.93 12.40 -10.85
C THR A 67 10.23 13.72 -11.57
N ALA A 68 9.65 14.85 -11.14
CA ALA A 68 9.93 16.15 -11.72
C ALA A 68 11.41 16.55 -11.56
N ARG A 69 12.01 16.30 -10.39
CA ARG A 69 13.45 16.51 -10.18
C ARG A 69 14.29 15.62 -11.08
N GLU A 70 13.90 14.35 -11.23
CA GLU A 70 14.60 13.39 -12.10
C GLU A 70 14.54 13.83 -13.57
N LEU A 71 13.38 14.28 -14.04
CA LEU A 71 13.20 14.80 -15.40
C LEU A 71 13.91 16.15 -15.64
N ASP A 72 14.02 17.00 -14.62
CA ASP A 72 14.80 18.25 -14.71
C ASP A 72 16.31 17.98 -14.71
N ILE A 73 16.77 16.92 -14.04
CA ILE A 73 18.18 16.46 -14.10
C ILE A 73 18.48 15.93 -15.51
N ASP A 74 17.61 15.10 -16.08
CA ASP A 74 17.76 14.58 -17.46
C ASP A 74 17.74 15.71 -18.51
N ARG A 75 16.96 16.78 -18.30
CA ARG A 75 16.97 17.96 -19.20
C ARG A 75 18.30 18.71 -19.13
N ASN A 76 18.99 18.69 -18.00
CA ASN A 76 20.25 19.40 -17.79
C ASN A 76 21.48 18.59 -18.26
N GLU A 77 21.40 17.26 -18.33
CA GLU A 77 22.48 16.41 -18.87
C GLU A 77 22.49 16.32 -20.41
N GLY A 78 21.45 16.86 -21.08
CA GLY A 78 21.37 16.91 -22.54
C GLY A 78 22.05 18.12 -23.21
N ASP A 79 22.57 19.08 -22.44
CA ASP A 79 23.08 20.37 -22.94
C ASP A 79 24.61 20.53 -22.78
N GLU A 80 25.35 19.45 -22.55
CA GLU A 80 26.81 19.42 -22.77
C GLU A 80 27.11 18.86 -24.17
N ALA A 81 26.94 19.70 -25.19
CA ALA A 81 27.61 19.48 -26.47
C ALA A 81 29.13 19.72 -26.29
N PRO A 82 30.00 18.90 -26.91
CA PRO A 82 31.44 19.08 -26.78
C PRO A 82 31.89 20.29 -27.59
N GLU A 83 32.39 21.33 -26.92
CA GLU A 83 33.15 22.39 -27.59
C GLU A 83 34.65 22.04 -27.59
N GLN A 84 35.07 21.54 -28.76
CA GLN A 84 36.38 21.63 -29.45
C GLN A 84 37.67 21.75 -28.63
#